data_AF-A0A3C0J9Q9-F1
#
_entry.id   AF-A0A3C0J9Q9-F1
#
_cell.length_a   1.000
_cell.length_b   1.000
_cell.length_c   1.000
_cell.angle_alpha   90.00
_cell.angle_beta   90.00
_cell.angle_gamma   90.00
#
_symmetry.space_group_name_H-M   'P 1'
#
loop_
_entity.id
_entity.type
_entity.pdbx_description
1 polymer ?
#
loop_
_entity_poly.entity_id
_entity_poly.type
_entity_poly.pdbx_seq_one_letter_code
_entity_poly.pdbx_strand_id
1 'polypeptide(L)'
;MNHYEEGINAMWEEVEGKSTEPIHQPSDEERWKELVEEYSHSDYHLQTEFGIIDMSDDAMKDVYNGENLSYEEYLQALFNSRNARRHCFEYCYYSKAWCDFKGQISRFDKKKGKVVFNRIYISGGLMDGDCYEGKEDHVWMSIEPFADYKEGDCLSFGGEIYRYLKTGNGRQISFGIRKPCDVKKIESYELPSDDDMLMQFVDQLVCEVCMFNEHCYMGMCIANEEWREGMRKTLFNAAKENK
;
A
#
# COMPACT_ATOMS: atom_id res chain seq x y z
N MET A 1 14.72 -24.75 -13.56
CA MET A 1 16.07 -24.18 -13.73
C MET A 1 15.96 -22.76 -13.21
N ASN A 2 16.79 -22.36 -12.26
CA ASN A 2 16.52 -21.13 -11.49
C ASN A 2 16.79 -19.90 -12.38
N HIS A 3 15.87 -18.94 -12.43
CA HIS A 3 16.01 -17.69 -13.21
C HIS A 3 17.29 -16.89 -12.90
N TYR A 4 17.91 -17.13 -11.73
CA TYR A 4 19.21 -16.58 -11.36
C TYR A 4 20.39 -17.16 -12.17
N GLU A 5 20.35 -18.44 -12.53
CA GLU A 5 21.43 -19.10 -13.28
C GLU A 5 21.42 -18.66 -14.75
N GLU A 6 20.24 -18.39 -15.31
CA GLU A 6 20.06 -17.88 -16.67
C GLU A 6 20.60 -16.45 -16.81
N GLY A 7 20.34 -15.58 -15.82
CA GLY A 7 20.85 -14.20 -15.82
C GLY A 7 22.37 -14.10 -15.69
N ILE A 8 22.99 -15.00 -14.91
CA ILE A 8 24.46 -15.05 -14.77
C ILE A 8 25.12 -15.54 -16.07
N ASN A 9 24.56 -16.56 -16.72
CA ASN A 9 25.08 -17.06 -17.99
C ASN A 9 24.96 -16.02 -19.12
N ALA A 10 23.85 -15.28 -19.20
CA ALA A 10 23.68 -14.21 -20.18
C ALA A 10 24.73 -13.09 -20.03
N MET A 11 25.08 -12.71 -18.79
CA MET A 11 26.16 -11.74 -18.53
C MET A 11 27.53 -12.23 -19.03
N TRP A 12 27.83 -13.53 -18.87
CA TRP A 12 29.11 -14.08 -19.35
C TRP A 12 29.16 -14.18 -20.89
N GLU A 13 28.03 -14.44 -21.55
CA GLU A 13 27.93 -14.51 -23.02
C GLU A 13 28.07 -13.14 -23.70
N GLU A 14 27.58 -12.06 -23.07
CA GLU A 14 27.83 -10.67 -23.51
C GLU A 14 29.31 -10.29 -23.43
N VAL A 15 30.02 -10.68 -22.36
CA VAL A 15 31.46 -10.45 -22.20
C VAL A 15 32.28 -11.21 -23.24
N GLU A 16 31.78 -12.36 -23.70
CA GLU A 16 32.40 -13.16 -24.77
C GLU A 16 32.03 -12.70 -26.20
N GLY A 17 31.21 -11.66 -26.35
CA GLY A 17 30.81 -11.13 -27.66
C GLY A 17 29.90 -12.06 -28.47
N LYS A 18 29.25 -13.02 -27.81
CA LYS A 18 28.23 -13.87 -28.43
C LYS A 18 26.92 -13.10 -28.42
N SER A 19 26.29 -12.94 -29.59
CA SER A 19 24.94 -12.39 -29.69
C SER A 19 23.99 -13.33 -28.95
N THR A 20 23.59 -12.98 -27.74
CA THR A 20 22.54 -13.67 -26.99
C THR A 20 21.24 -13.51 -27.76
N GLU A 21 20.54 -14.62 -28.04
CA GLU A 21 19.16 -14.55 -28.55
C GLU A 21 18.32 -13.70 -27.57
N PRO A 22 17.41 -12.85 -28.06
CA PRO A 22 16.60 -12.02 -27.17
C PRO A 22 15.79 -12.93 -26.25
N ILE A 23 16.10 -12.87 -24.94
CA ILE A 23 15.33 -13.55 -23.91
C ILE A 23 13.90 -12.99 -23.97
N HIS A 24 12.92 -13.84 -24.29
CA HIS A 24 11.51 -13.46 -24.26
C HIS A 24 11.14 -13.11 -22.82
N GLN A 25 10.93 -11.82 -22.56
CA GLN A 25 10.35 -11.38 -21.30
C GLN A 25 8.83 -11.49 -21.42
N PRO A 26 8.18 -12.36 -20.62
CA PRO A 26 6.75 -12.54 -20.71
C PRO A 26 6.04 -11.25 -20.30
N SER A 27 5.04 -10.88 -21.10
CA SER A 27 4.16 -9.74 -20.85
C SER A 27 3.34 -9.92 -19.57
N ASP A 28 2.78 -8.82 -19.05
CA ASP A 28 1.84 -8.84 -17.93
C ASP A 28 0.69 -9.83 -18.18
N GLU A 29 0.19 -9.93 -19.41
CA GLU A 29 -0.92 -10.82 -19.78
C GLU A 29 -0.50 -12.30 -19.75
N GLU A 30 0.70 -12.63 -20.22
CA GLU A 30 1.24 -13.99 -20.17
C GLU A 30 1.44 -14.45 -18.72
N ARG A 31 2.10 -13.60 -17.91
CA ARG A 31 2.33 -13.89 -16.48
C ARG A 31 1.02 -14.00 -15.70
N TRP A 32 0.06 -13.13 -16.00
CA TRP A 32 -1.27 -13.20 -15.39
C TRP A 32 -1.98 -14.51 -15.75
N LYS A 33 -1.89 -14.95 -17.01
CA LYS A 33 -2.52 -16.17 -17.47
C LYS A 33 -1.95 -17.41 -16.77
N GLU A 34 -0.62 -17.50 -16.67
CA GLU A 34 0.06 -18.59 -15.93
C GLU A 34 -0.41 -18.62 -14.46
N LEU A 35 -0.48 -17.45 -13.83
CA LEU A 35 -0.92 -17.32 -12.45
C LEU A 35 -2.39 -17.74 -12.25
N VAL A 36 -3.28 -17.41 -13.19
CA VAL A 36 -4.68 -17.86 -13.16
C VAL A 36 -4.81 -19.36 -13.38
N GLU A 37 -4.05 -19.93 -14.32
CA GLU A 37 -4.07 -21.36 -14.60
C GLU A 37 -3.61 -22.19 -13.40
N GLU A 38 -2.63 -21.72 -12.64
CA GLU A 38 -2.08 -22.42 -11.47
C GLU A 38 -2.92 -22.23 -10.20
N TYR A 39 -3.45 -21.03 -9.95
CA TYR A 39 -3.99 -20.65 -8.63
C TYR A 39 -5.48 -20.29 -8.61
N SER A 40 -6.21 -20.40 -9.72
CA SER A 40 -7.66 -20.11 -9.73
C SER A 40 -8.44 -20.96 -8.71
N HIS A 41 -9.37 -20.31 -7.99
CA HIS A 41 -10.18 -20.89 -6.92
C HIS A 41 -9.37 -21.45 -5.74
N SER A 42 -8.08 -21.10 -5.63
CA SER A 42 -7.28 -21.49 -4.47
C SER A 42 -7.50 -20.53 -3.30
N ASP A 43 -7.37 -21.05 -2.08
CA ASP A 43 -7.46 -20.27 -0.84
C ASP A 43 -6.13 -19.54 -0.50
N TYR A 44 -5.21 -19.42 -1.46
CA TYR A 44 -3.92 -18.78 -1.27
C TYR A 44 -3.99 -17.27 -1.52
N HIS A 45 -3.27 -16.54 -0.67
CA HIS A 45 -2.95 -15.13 -0.88
C HIS A 45 -1.56 -15.04 -1.49
N LEU A 46 -1.48 -14.60 -2.74
CA LEU A 46 -0.23 -14.52 -3.48
C LEU A 46 0.29 -13.10 -3.45
N GLN A 47 1.52 -12.92 -2.97
CA GLN A 47 2.25 -11.68 -3.16
C GLN A 47 2.94 -11.72 -4.52
N THR A 48 2.53 -10.86 -5.45
CA THR A 48 2.98 -10.86 -6.84
C THR A 48 3.44 -9.46 -7.26
N GLU A 49 4.04 -9.31 -8.45
CA GLU A 49 4.30 -7.97 -9.01
C GLU A 49 3.02 -7.15 -9.23
N PHE A 50 1.87 -7.80 -9.35
CA PHE A 50 0.59 -7.11 -9.52
C PHE A 50 0.03 -6.60 -8.19
N GLY A 51 0.64 -6.98 -7.05
CA GLY A 51 0.16 -6.75 -5.68
C GLY A 51 -0.30 -8.04 -5.01
N ILE A 52 -1.05 -7.94 -3.92
CA ILE A 52 -1.61 -9.12 -3.24
C ILE A 52 -2.83 -9.62 -4.04
N ILE A 53 -2.78 -10.87 -4.48
CA ILE A 53 -3.85 -11.52 -5.24
C ILE A 53 -4.50 -12.58 -4.35
N ASP A 54 -5.81 -12.47 -4.17
CA ASP A 54 -6.63 -13.41 -3.42
C ASP A 54 -7.57 -14.08 -4.43
N MET A 55 -7.33 -15.36 -4.71
CA MET A 55 -8.03 -16.12 -5.75
C MET A 55 -9.21 -16.92 -5.22
N SER A 56 -9.58 -16.75 -3.95
CA SER A 56 -10.64 -17.54 -3.34
C SER A 56 -12.03 -17.07 -3.78
N ASP A 57 -13.00 -17.99 -3.82
CA ASP A 57 -14.40 -17.63 -4.11
C ASP A 57 -14.98 -16.72 -3.03
N ASP A 58 -14.54 -16.90 -1.78
CA ASP A 58 -14.96 -16.06 -0.66
C ASP A 58 -14.40 -14.64 -0.78
N ALA A 59 -13.21 -14.51 -1.36
CA ALA A 59 -12.65 -13.21 -1.68
C ALA A 59 -13.48 -12.42 -2.68
N MET A 60 -13.90 -13.08 -3.74
CA MET A 60 -14.81 -12.49 -4.72
C MET A 60 -16.12 -12.04 -4.07
N LYS A 61 -16.73 -12.88 -3.23
CA LYS A 61 -18.03 -12.59 -2.59
C LYS A 61 -18.00 -11.40 -1.63
N ASP A 62 -16.84 -11.10 -1.04
CA ASP A 62 -16.68 -10.00 -0.10
C ASP A 62 -16.38 -8.64 -0.78
N VAL A 63 -16.24 -8.62 -2.11
CA VAL A 63 -16.13 -7.36 -2.87
C VAL A 63 -17.44 -6.56 -2.78
N TYR A 64 -17.39 -5.39 -2.15
CA TYR A 64 -18.54 -4.49 -2.06
C TYR A 64 -18.94 -3.94 -3.45
N ASN A 65 -20.24 -3.90 -3.75
CA ASN A 65 -20.80 -3.65 -5.09
C ASN A 65 -20.38 -4.69 -6.15
N GLY A 66 -19.94 -5.88 -5.71
CA GLY A 66 -19.49 -6.99 -6.55
C GLY A 66 -20.47 -8.17 -6.60
N GLU A 67 -21.70 -8.01 -6.11
CA GLU A 67 -22.64 -9.11 -5.84
C GLU A 67 -23.02 -9.93 -7.10
N ASN A 68 -22.89 -9.33 -8.28
CA ASN A 68 -23.18 -9.95 -9.57
C ASN A 68 -21.90 -10.25 -10.40
N LEU A 69 -20.70 -10.15 -9.82
CA LEU A 69 -19.47 -10.51 -10.51
C LEU A 69 -19.44 -12.02 -10.77
N SER A 70 -19.18 -12.41 -12.02
CA SER A 70 -18.66 -13.75 -12.27
C SER A 70 -17.21 -13.85 -11.79
N TYR A 71 -16.74 -15.08 -11.58
CA TYR A 71 -15.35 -15.30 -11.20
C TYR A 71 -14.36 -14.82 -12.26
N GLU A 72 -14.67 -14.99 -13.55
CA GLU A 72 -13.83 -14.45 -14.63
C GLU A 72 -13.80 -12.92 -14.62
N GLU A 73 -14.94 -12.28 -14.35
CA GLU A 73 -15.00 -10.82 -14.23
C GLU A 73 -14.22 -10.31 -13.01
N TYR A 74 -14.20 -11.08 -11.92
CA TYR A 74 -13.38 -10.81 -10.73
C TYR A 74 -11.89 -10.88 -11.04
N LEU A 75 -11.43 -11.94 -11.71
CA LEU A 75 -10.04 -12.07 -12.16
C LEU A 75 -9.63 -10.91 -13.06
N GLN A 76 -10.48 -10.55 -14.03
CA GLN A 76 -10.20 -9.41 -14.89
C GLN A 76 -10.13 -8.10 -14.09
N ALA A 77 -10.97 -7.94 -13.07
CA ALA A 77 -10.92 -6.77 -12.19
C ALA A 77 -9.62 -6.71 -11.38
N LEU A 78 -9.12 -7.84 -10.86
CA LEU A 78 -7.83 -7.92 -10.18
C LEU A 78 -6.69 -7.51 -11.11
N PHE A 79 -6.66 -8.05 -12.34
CA PHE A 79 -5.64 -7.70 -13.33
C PHE A 79 -5.66 -6.22 -13.71
N ASN A 80 -6.86 -5.65 -13.91
CA ASN A 80 -7.03 -4.24 -14.24
C ASN A 80 -6.57 -3.31 -13.10
N SER A 81 -6.46 -3.82 -11.88
CA SER A 81 -6.13 -3.03 -10.69
C SER A 81 -4.64 -2.85 -10.49
N ARG A 82 -3.79 -3.61 -11.20
CA ARG A 82 -2.32 -3.67 -10.99
C ARG A 82 -1.62 -2.32 -10.85
N ASN A 83 -2.03 -1.31 -11.61
CA ASN A 83 -1.40 0.02 -11.64
C ASN A 83 -2.12 1.09 -10.80
N ALA A 84 -3.22 0.75 -10.14
CA ALA A 84 -4.10 1.71 -9.47
C ALA A 84 -4.44 1.31 -8.03
N ARG A 85 -3.63 0.43 -7.42
CA ARG A 85 -3.88 -0.07 -6.06
C ARG A 85 -3.54 0.98 -5.01
N ARG A 86 -4.36 0.96 -3.96
CA ARG A 86 -4.13 1.68 -2.71
C ARG A 86 -3.32 0.79 -1.79
N HIS A 87 -2.01 0.74 -2.01
CA HIS A 87 -1.11 -0.23 -1.39
C HIS A 87 -1.17 -0.20 0.14
N CYS A 88 -1.34 0.99 0.75
CA CYS A 88 -1.38 1.09 2.20
C CYS A 88 -2.67 0.45 2.75
N PHE A 89 -3.80 0.71 2.09
CA PHE A 89 -5.08 0.08 2.48
C PHE A 89 -5.09 -1.42 2.18
N GLU A 90 -4.55 -1.85 1.04
CA GLU A 90 -4.42 -3.25 0.67
C GLU A 90 -3.63 -4.02 1.74
N TYR A 91 -2.47 -3.49 2.14
CA TYR A 91 -1.65 -4.08 3.18
C TYR A 91 -2.39 -4.20 4.51
N CYS A 92 -3.04 -3.13 4.96
CA CYS A 92 -3.80 -3.14 6.21
C CYS A 92 -4.99 -4.11 6.17
N TYR A 93 -5.65 -4.23 5.02
CA TYR A 93 -6.78 -5.15 4.82
C TYR A 93 -6.35 -6.60 4.99
N TYR A 94 -5.28 -7.03 4.31
CA TYR A 94 -4.83 -8.43 4.35
C TYR A 94 -4.07 -8.80 5.63
N SER A 95 -3.31 -7.86 6.21
CA SER A 95 -2.64 -8.06 7.49
C SER A 95 -3.59 -8.09 8.70
N LYS A 96 -4.85 -7.68 8.50
CA LYS A 96 -5.86 -7.52 9.57
C LYS A 96 -5.35 -6.59 10.69
N ALA A 97 -4.56 -5.59 10.32
CA ALA A 97 -4.03 -4.61 11.25
C ALA A 97 -5.17 -3.80 11.89
N TRP A 98 -5.00 -3.41 13.16
CA TRP A 98 -5.81 -2.34 13.71
C TRP A 98 -5.37 -1.03 13.06
N CYS A 99 -6.28 -0.23 12.52
CA CYS A 99 -5.94 1.02 11.85
C CYS A 99 -6.58 2.24 12.50
N ASP A 100 -5.75 3.26 12.75
CA ASP A 100 -6.17 4.62 13.04
C ASP A 100 -5.87 5.52 11.86
N PHE A 101 -6.82 6.41 11.55
CA PHE A 101 -6.73 7.33 10.44
C PHE A 101 -6.63 8.76 10.92
N LYS A 102 -5.86 9.56 10.19
CA LYS A 102 -5.86 11.01 10.33
C LYS A 102 -5.95 11.66 8.96
N GLY A 103 -6.65 12.76 8.81
CA GLY A 103 -6.65 13.50 7.55
C GLY A 103 -7.43 14.79 7.58
N GLN A 104 -7.29 15.56 6.52
CA GLN A 104 -7.98 16.83 6.35
C GLN A 104 -9.13 16.70 5.36
N ILE A 105 -10.31 17.21 5.75
CA ILE A 105 -11.44 17.32 4.84
C ILE A 105 -11.10 18.32 3.73
N SER A 106 -11.07 17.83 2.49
CA SER A 106 -10.90 18.64 1.30
C SER A 106 -12.18 19.37 0.94
N ARG A 107 -13.26 18.60 0.77
CA ARG A 107 -14.56 19.11 0.35
C ARG A 107 -15.70 18.15 0.66
N PHE A 108 -16.91 18.68 0.64
CA PHE A 108 -18.13 17.88 0.67
C PHE A 108 -18.84 17.86 -0.70
N ASP A 109 -19.10 16.66 -1.23
CA ASP A 109 -20.00 16.45 -2.36
C ASP A 109 -21.38 16.03 -1.83
N LYS A 110 -22.19 17.03 -1.47
CA LYS A 110 -23.54 16.81 -0.96
C LYS A 110 -24.47 16.14 -1.98
N LYS A 111 -24.22 16.30 -3.28
CA LYS A 111 -25.02 15.66 -4.34
C LYS A 111 -24.81 14.15 -4.35
N LYS A 112 -23.57 13.70 -4.10
CA LYS A 112 -23.23 12.28 -4.02
C LYS A 112 -23.30 11.70 -2.61
N GLY A 113 -23.59 12.53 -1.60
CA GLY A 113 -23.55 12.13 -0.19
C GLY A 113 -22.14 11.70 0.25
N LYS A 114 -21.10 12.34 -0.29
CA LYS A 114 -19.70 11.97 -0.03
C LYS A 114 -18.89 13.11 0.58
N VAL A 115 -17.93 12.75 1.42
CA VAL A 115 -16.83 13.63 1.84
C VAL A 115 -15.56 13.16 1.14
N VAL A 116 -14.70 14.12 0.77
CA VAL A 116 -13.39 13.85 0.15
C VAL A 116 -12.31 14.34 1.09
N PHE A 117 -11.33 13.47 1.35
CA PHE A 117 -10.09 13.82 2.04
C PHE A 117 -8.98 13.94 1.01
N ASN A 118 -8.20 15.01 1.08
CA ASN A 118 -7.04 15.18 0.18
C ASN A 118 -6.03 14.06 0.41
N ARG A 119 -5.80 13.75 1.69
CA ARG A 119 -4.88 12.73 2.17
C ARG A 119 -5.41 12.15 3.47
N ILE A 120 -5.30 10.83 3.59
CA ILE A 120 -5.48 10.08 4.82
C ILE A 120 -4.13 9.45 5.18
N TYR A 121 -3.65 9.76 6.37
CA TYR A 121 -2.56 9.09 7.04
C TYR A 121 -3.12 7.88 7.78
N ILE A 122 -2.37 6.79 7.72
CA ILE A 122 -2.74 5.49 8.24
C ILE A 122 -1.67 5.11 9.23
N SER A 123 -2.07 4.77 10.45
CA SER A 123 -1.24 4.10 11.44
C SER A 123 -1.87 2.74 11.73
N GLY A 124 -1.17 1.67 11.36
CA GLY A 124 -1.58 0.29 11.52
C GLY A 124 -0.77 -0.40 12.62
N GLY A 125 -1.40 -1.12 13.53
CA GLY A 125 -0.71 -1.99 14.49
C GLY A 125 -0.93 -3.47 14.15
N LEU A 126 0.16 -4.24 14.08
CA LEU A 126 0.17 -5.68 13.95
C LEU A 126 0.19 -6.35 15.34
N MET A 127 -0.23 -7.61 15.41
CA MET A 127 -0.38 -8.36 16.67
C MET A 127 0.96 -8.67 17.36
N ASP A 128 2.06 -8.63 16.63
CA ASP A 128 3.44 -8.82 17.11
C ASP A 128 4.07 -7.53 17.68
N GLY A 129 3.36 -6.41 17.59
CA GLY A 129 3.81 -5.10 18.07
C GLY A 129 4.47 -4.25 16.99
N ASP A 130 4.57 -4.74 15.75
CA ASP A 130 5.05 -3.93 14.63
C ASP A 130 3.99 -2.90 14.22
N CYS A 131 4.45 -1.68 13.96
CA CYS A 131 3.60 -0.58 13.53
C CYS A 131 3.91 -0.24 12.07
N TYR A 132 2.86 -0.12 11.27
CA TYR A 132 2.91 0.34 9.90
C TYR A 132 2.41 1.80 9.82
N GLU A 133 3.13 2.65 9.11
CA GLU A 133 2.66 3.99 8.77
C GLU A 133 2.62 4.17 7.26
N GLY A 134 1.55 4.79 6.77
CA GLY A 134 1.33 4.99 5.34
C GLY A 134 0.37 6.12 5.05
N LYS A 135 0.10 6.35 3.77
CA LYS A 135 -0.87 7.36 3.33
C LYS A 135 -1.59 6.97 2.06
N GLU A 136 -2.80 7.49 1.93
CA GLU A 136 -3.62 7.37 0.73
C GLU A 136 -4.22 8.72 0.35
N ASP A 137 -4.14 9.05 -0.93
CA ASP A 137 -4.62 10.31 -1.46
C ASP A 137 -6.04 10.18 -2.03
N HIS A 138 -6.78 11.30 -1.99
CA HIS A 138 -8.11 11.44 -2.58
C HIS A 138 -9.11 10.36 -2.12
N VAL A 139 -9.29 10.19 -0.81
CA VAL A 139 -10.17 9.17 -0.23
C VAL A 139 -11.60 9.70 -0.10
N TRP A 140 -12.57 8.90 -0.57
CA TRP A 140 -14.00 9.24 -0.54
C TRP A 140 -14.72 8.38 0.49
N MET A 141 -15.55 8.98 1.33
CA MET A 141 -16.33 8.30 2.37
C MET A 141 -17.77 8.80 2.41
N SER A 142 -18.67 8.09 3.11
CA SER A 142 -20.02 8.61 3.40
C SER A 142 -19.91 9.93 4.17
N ILE A 143 -20.80 10.87 3.87
CA ILE A 143 -20.85 12.17 4.56
C ILE A 143 -21.37 12.06 6.00
N GLU A 144 -22.19 11.04 6.30
CA GLU A 144 -22.97 10.96 7.55
C GLU A 144 -22.11 11.02 8.82
N PRO A 145 -20.97 10.30 8.94
CA PRO A 145 -20.11 10.37 10.12
C PRO A 145 -19.41 11.71 10.31
N PHE A 146 -19.45 12.57 9.28
CA PHE A 146 -18.72 13.83 9.23
C PHE A 146 -19.63 15.06 9.18
N ALA A 147 -20.93 14.90 9.46
CA ALA A 147 -21.94 15.94 9.26
C ALA A 147 -21.69 17.22 10.09
N ASP A 148 -21.05 17.09 11.25
CA ASP A 148 -20.77 18.20 12.18
C ASP A 148 -19.46 18.94 11.87
N TYR A 149 -18.72 18.52 10.84
CA TYR A 149 -17.42 19.08 10.47
C TYR A 149 -17.48 19.92 9.19
N LYS A 150 -16.46 20.73 8.96
CA LYS A 150 -16.35 21.62 7.79
C LYS A 150 -15.09 21.37 6.97
N GLU A 151 -15.07 21.91 5.77
CA GLU A 151 -13.89 21.88 4.90
C GLU A 151 -12.69 22.52 5.59
N GLY A 152 -11.52 21.88 5.46
CA GLY A 152 -10.28 22.27 6.14
C GLY A 152 -10.10 21.71 7.55
N ASP A 153 -11.14 21.12 8.16
CA ASP A 153 -10.99 20.47 9.47
C ASP A 153 -10.09 19.23 9.36
N CYS A 154 -9.15 19.11 10.29
CA CYS A 154 -8.28 17.96 10.45
C CYS A 154 -8.92 17.02 11.47
N LEU A 155 -9.05 15.74 11.10
CA LEU A 155 -9.76 14.74 11.89
C LEU A 155 -8.88 13.53 12.15
N SER A 156 -9.09 12.90 13.30
CA SER A 156 -8.62 11.55 13.62
C SER A 156 -9.83 10.66 13.85
N PHE A 157 -9.80 9.43 13.34
CA PHE A 157 -10.92 8.49 13.42
C PHE A 157 -10.45 7.06 13.18
N GLY A 158 -11.20 6.09 13.71
CA GLY A 158 -11.07 4.68 13.35
C GLY A 158 -12.01 4.32 12.20
N GLY A 159 -11.88 3.10 11.65
CA GLY A 159 -12.80 2.60 10.64
C GLY A 159 -12.40 1.24 10.08
N GLU A 160 -13.30 0.64 9.30
CA GLU A 160 -13.04 -0.64 8.63
C GLU A 160 -12.52 -0.40 7.22
N ILE A 161 -11.36 -0.97 6.88
CA ILE A 161 -10.92 -1.04 5.49
C ILE A 161 -11.73 -2.12 4.79
N TYR A 162 -12.21 -1.81 3.59
CA TYR A 162 -12.95 -2.74 2.76
C TYR A 162 -12.54 -2.62 1.30
N ARG A 163 -12.66 -3.72 0.57
CA ARG A 163 -12.51 -3.74 -0.88
C ARG A 163 -13.85 -3.50 -1.58
N TYR A 164 -13.80 -2.81 -2.71
CA TYR A 164 -14.98 -2.53 -3.52
C TYR A 164 -14.68 -2.56 -5.00
N LEU A 165 -15.71 -2.80 -5.79
CA LEU A 165 -15.66 -2.74 -7.24
C LEU A 165 -15.78 -1.28 -7.72
N LYS A 166 -14.72 -0.76 -8.34
CA LYS A 166 -14.70 0.51 -9.05
C LYS A 166 -15.05 0.27 -10.52
N THR A 167 -15.98 1.05 -11.07
CA THR A 167 -16.53 0.83 -12.43
C THR A 167 -16.17 1.92 -13.45
N GLY A 168 -15.46 2.97 -13.04
CA GLY A 168 -15.25 4.17 -13.87
C GLY A 168 -14.28 4.03 -15.05
N ASN A 169 -13.27 3.15 -14.96
CA ASN A 169 -12.23 2.94 -15.99
C ASN A 169 -12.03 1.43 -16.20
N GLY A 170 -13.09 0.75 -16.62
CA GLY A 170 -13.17 -0.71 -16.48
C GLY A 170 -13.42 -1.11 -15.02
N ARG A 171 -13.77 -2.38 -14.82
CA ARG A 171 -13.93 -2.96 -13.48
C ARG A 171 -12.56 -3.15 -12.86
N GLN A 172 -12.38 -2.59 -11.67
CA GLN A 172 -11.15 -2.65 -10.87
C GLN A 172 -11.51 -2.89 -9.41
N ILE A 173 -10.70 -3.65 -8.69
CA ILE A 173 -10.73 -3.77 -7.25
C ILE A 173 -9.96 -2.58 -6.65
N SER A 174 -10.56 -1.92 -5.67
CA SER A 174 -9.92 -0.85 -4.92
C SER A 174 -10.33 -0.92 -3.46
N PHE A 175 -9.68 -0.11 -2.62
CA PHE A 175 -9.88 -0.11 -1.18
C PHE A 175 -10.35 1.25 -0.67
N GLY A 176 -11.18 1.21 0.37
CA GLY A 176 -11.68 2.40 1.03
C GLY A 176 -11.93 2.15 2.51
N ILE A 177 -12.41 3.17 3.19
CA ILE A 177 -12.77 3.13 4.61
C ILE A 177 -14.29 3.21 4.72
N ARG A 178 -14.89 2.29 5.49
CA ARG A 178 -16.31 2.29 5.84
C ARG A 178 -16.48 2.32 7.35
N LYS A 179 -17.70 2.69 7.78
CA LYS A 179 -18.07 2.85 9.18
C LYS A 179 -17.03 3.63 10.02
N PRO A 180 -16.67 4.86 9.65
CA PRO A 180 -15.83 5.70 10.50
C PRO A 180 -16.40 5.78 11.92
N CYS A 181 -15.54 5.65 12.93
CA CYS A 181 -15.90 5.71 14.34
C CYS A 181 -14.94 6.62 15.12
N ASP A 182 -15.39 7.06 16.31
CA ASP A 182 -14.59 7.90 17.23
C ASP A 182 -13.97 9.14 16.56
N VAL A 183 -14.72 9.74 15.63
CA VAL A 183 -14.27 10.89 14.85
C VAL A 183 -14.07 12.07 15.81
N LYS A 184 -12.83 12.58 15.86
CA LYS A 184 -12.42 13.73 16.66
C LYS A 184 -11.70 14.75 15.80
N LYS A 185 -11.94 16.03 16.08
CA LYS A 185 -11.16 17.12 15.51
C LYS A 185 -9.78 17.16 16.18
N ILE A 186 -8.76 17.33 15.36
CA ILE A 186 -7.35 17.46 15.76
C ILE A 186 -6.77 18.75 15.19
N GLU A 187 -5.65 19.18 15.74
CA GLU A 187 -4.92 20.33 15.22
C GLU A 187 -4.12 19.94 13.96
N SER A 188 -3.86 20.92 13.08
CA SER A 188 -3.20 20.63 11.80
C SER A 188 -1.78 20.12 11.93
N TYR A 189 -1.07 20.47 13.03
CA TYR A 189 0.28 19.98 13.29
C TYR A 189 0.32 18.50 13.71
N GLU A 190 -0.82 17.90 14.03
CA GLU A 190 -0.92 16.47 14.35
C GLU A 190 -1.04 15.58 13.10
N LEU A 191 -1.17 16.20 11.91
CA LEU A 191 -1.07 15.54 10.62
C LEU A 191 0.41 15.46 10.21
N PRO A 192 0.98 14.26 10.01
CA PRO A 192 2.35 14.13 9.51
C PRO A 192 2.51 14.85 8.17
N SER A 193 3.65 15.46 7.87
CA SER A 193 3.97 15.89 6.51
C SER A 193 4.54 14.74 5.68
N ASP A 194 4.66 14.93 4.36
CA ASP A 194 5.36 13.95 3.51
C ASP A 194 6.83 13.80 3.88
N ASP A 195 7.43 14.87 4.39
CA ASP A 195 8.80 14.86 4.87
C ASP A 195 8.90 14.12 6.21
N ASP A 196 7.91 14.27 7.10
CA ASP A 196 7.89 13.55 8.38
C ASP A 196 7.78 12.04 8.15
N MET A 197 6.87 11.61 7.28
CA MET A 197 6.74 10.18 6.92
C MET A 197 7.98 9.64 6.24
N LEU A 198 8.56 10.41 5.30
CA LEU A 198 9.80 9.99 4.65
C LEU A 198 10.95 9.88 5.66
N MET A 199 11.02 10.81 6.61
CA MET A 199 12.04 10.79 7.66
C MET A 199 11.87 9.60 8.60
N GLN A 200 10.63 9.20 8.94
CA GLN A 200 10.38 8.00 9.73
C GLN A 200 10.83 6.72 9.01
N PHE A 201 10.53 6.59 7.72
CA PHE A 201 11.04 5.46 6.92
C PHE A 201 12.57 5.44 6.85
N VAL A 202 13.18 6.62 6.67
CA VAL A 202 14.64 6.76 6.72
C VAL A 202 15.19 6.35 8.08
N ASP A 203 14.54 6.73 9.18
CA ASP A 203 14.96 6.34 10.53
C ASP A 203 14.90 4.83 10.75
N GLN A 204 13.90 4.14 10.19
CA GLN A 204 13.83 2.69 10.20
C GLN A 204 14.98 2.06 9.41
N LEU A 205 15.23 2.52 8.18
CA LEU A 205 16.36 2.04 7.37
C LEU A 205 17.71 2.26 8.06
N VAL A 206 17.92 3.43 8.67
CA VAL A 206 19.13 3.73 9.43
C VAL A 206 19.31 2.73 10.58
N CYS A 207 18.23 2.37 11.28
CA CYS A 207 18.28 1.34 12.32
C CYS A 207 18.59 -0.04 11.75
N GLU A 208 18.00 -0.44 10.62
CA GLU A 208 18.24 -1.74 9.99
C GLU A 208 19.68 -1.92 9.54
N VAL A 209 20.28 -0.89 8.92
CA VAL A 209 21.68 -0.92 8.45
C VAL A 209 22.70 -0.58 9.55
N CYS A 210 22.24 -0.23 10.75
CA CYS A 210 23.13 0.11 11.84
C CYS A 210 23.90 -1.13 12.32
N MET A 211 25.22 -0.98 12.51
CA MET A 211 26.05 -2.04 13.08
C MET A 211 25.67 -2.44 14.52
N PHE A 212 24.81 -1.66 15.19
CA PHE A 212 24.31 -1.90 16.53
C PHE A 212 22.81 -2.20 16.58
N ASN A 213 22.21 -2.59 15.45
CA ASN A 213 20.77 -2.84 15.33
C ASN A 213 20.22 -3.82 16.39
N GLU A 214 20.95 -4.90 16.69
CA GLU A 214 20.61 -5.92 17.71
C GLU A 214 20.96 -5.51 19.15
N HIS A 215 21.63 -4.36 19.34
CA HIS A 215 22.11 -3.91 20.64
C HIS A 215 21.37 -2.68 21.17
N CYS A 216 20.52 -2.05 20.35
CA CYS A 216 19.63 -0.98 20.78
C CYS A 216 18.49 -1.57 21.64
N TYR A 217 18.28 -1.06 22.85
CA TYR A 217 17.22 -1.55 23.75
C TYR A 217 16.39 -0.40 24.33
N MET A 218 15.06 -0.53 24.26
CA MET A 218 14.06 0.39 24.87
C MET A 218 14.40 1.89 24.72
N GLY A 219 14.77 2.32 23.52
CA GLY A 219 15.05 3.74 23.22
C GLY A 219 16.45 4.24 23.59
N MET A 220 17.34 3.39 24.13
CA MET A 220 18.75 3.73 24.31
C MET A 220 19.53 3.40 23.03
N CYS A 221 19.74 4.41 22.20
CA CYS A 221 20.57 4.30 20.99
C CYS A 221 22.05 4.47 21.35
N ILE A 222 22.87 3.49 20.98
CA ILE A 222 24.33 3.48 21.20
C ILE A 222 25.12 3.95 19.97
N ALA A 223 24.45 4.10 18.83
CA ALA A 223 25.09 4.55 17.60
C ALA A 223 25.52 6.03 17.72
N ASN A 224 26.70 6.33 17.19
CA ASN A 224 27.25 7.68 17.16
C ASN A 224 26.25 8.66 16.50
N GLU A 225 26.01 9.79 17.14
CA GLU A 225 25.03 10.79 16.69
C GLU A 225 25.38 11.41 15.34
N GLU A 226 26.65 11.76 15.12
CA GLU A 226 27.12 12.33 13.86
C GLU A 226 26.92 11.37 12.69
N TRP A 227 27.20 10.07 12.91
CA TRP A 227 26.92 9.03 11.92
C TRP A 227 25.42 8.89 11.65
N ARG A 228 24.58 8.88 12.69
CA ARG A 228 23.11 8.77 12.53
C ARG A 228 22.56 9.95 11.73
N GLU A 229 22.93 11.18 12.09
CA GLU A 229 22.49 12.38 11.38
C GLU A 229 23.01 12.40 9.93
N GLY A 230 24.26 12.00 9.71
CA GLY A 230 24.85 11.87 8.38
C GLY A 230 24.09 10.89 7.50
N MET A 231 23.74 9.71 8.03
CA MET A 231 22.97 8.69 7.34
C MET A 231 21.54 9.16 7.06
N ARG A 232 20.84 9.73 8.05
CA ARG A 232 19.50 10.31 7.88
C ARG A 232 19.47 11.31 6.73
N LYS A 233 20.40 12.27 6.72
CA LYS A 233 20.48 13.29 5.68
C LYS A 233 20.75 12.68 4.30
N THR A 234 21.65 11.71 4.22
CA THR A 234 22.05 11.08 2.95
C THR A 234 20.88 10.31 2.34
N LEU A 235 20.24 9.44 3.13
CA LEU A 235 19.12 8.62 2.69
C LEU A 235 17.89 9.46 2.38
N PHE A 236 17.59 10.48 3.20
CA PHE A 236 16.47 11.38 2.97
C PHE A 236 16.61 12.16 1.66
N ASN A 237 17.80 12.70 1.38
CA ASN A 237 18.06 13.41 0.12
C ASN A 237 17.99 12.46 -1.08
N ALA A 238 18.60 11.27 -0.98
CA ALA A 238 18.52 10.28 -2.05
C ALA A 238 17.08 9.83 -2.35
N ALA A 239 16.24 9.69 -1.31
CA ALA A 239 14.83 9.33 -1.48
C ALA A 239 13.98 10.49 -2.04
N LYS A 240 14.36 11.75 -1.79
CA LYS A 240 13.72 12.93 -2.41
C LYS A 240 14.09 13.11 -3.88
N GLU A 241 15.33 12.83 -4.26
CA GLU A 241 15.82 12.98 -5.63
C GLU A 241 15.26 11.92 -6.60
N ASN A 242 14.73 10.81 -6.08
CA ASN A 242 14.12 9.72 -6.86
C ASN A 242 12.58 9.83 -7.03
N LYS A 243 11.96 10.95 -6.65
CA LYS A 243 10.53 11.24 -6.89
C LYS A 243 10.34 12.21 -8.05
#